data_AF-A0AAW3MTC4-F1
#
_entry.id   AF-A0AAW3MTC4-F1
#
_cell.length_a   1.000
_cell.length_b   1.000
_cell.length_c   1.000
_cell.angle_alpha   90.00
_cell.angle_beta   90.00
_cell.angle_gamma   90.00
#
_symmetry.space_group_name_H-M   'P 1'
#
loop_
_entity.id
_entity.type
_entity.pdbx_description
1 polymer ?
#
loop_
_entity_poly.entity_id
_entity_poly.type
_entity_poly.pdbx_seq_one_letter_code
_entity_poly.pdbx_strand_id
1 'polypeptide(L)' 'MTDQAGQCRIVSREGKVASARDDYRRNPNAWKEIGLMNSRGRLVCVEADNLAVVDELKSCEPLMAGLQFEVEDALALAA' A
#
# COMPACT_ATOMS: atom_id res chain seq x y z
N MET A 1 -0.43 20.61 -14.99
CA MET A 1 -1.69 19.88 -14.80
C MET A 1 -1.32 18.53 -14.20
N THR A 2 -1.51 18.34 -12.91
CA THR A 2 -1.26 17.05 -12.24
C THR A 2 -2.47 16.15 -12.47
N ASP A 3 -2.23 14.93 -12.94
CA ASP A 3 -3.23 13.92 -13.31
C ASP A 3 -3.96 13.37 -12.07
N GLN A 4 -4.63 14.21 -11.28
CA GLN A 4 -5.34 13.80 -10.06
C GLN A 4 -6.42 12.74 -10.33
N ALA A 5 -6.99 12.72 -11.54
CA ALA A 5 -7.97 11.71 -11.96
C ALA A 5 -7.38 10.30 -12.16
N GLY A 6 -6.05 10.19 -12.31
CA GLY A 6 -5.36 8.93 -12.55
C GLY A 6 -4.63 8.36 -11.34
N GLN A 7 -4.76 8.98 -10.16
CA GLN A 7 -4.03 8.54 -8.97
C GLN A 7 -4.84 7.52 -8.16
N CYS A 8 -4.16 6.49 -7.68
CA CYS A 8 -4.71 5.49 -6.77
C CYS A 8 -4.01 5.59 -5.42
N ARG A 9 -4.81 5.52 -4.35
CA ARG A 9 -4.31 5.49 -2.97
C ARG A 9 -3.69 4.13 -2.67
N ILE A 10 -2.57 4.16 -1.98
CA ILE A 10 -1.95 3.00 -1.34
C ILE A 10 -2.36 3.05 0.13
N VAL A 11 -2.98 1.98 0.60
CA VAL A 11 -3.46 1.87 1.97
C VAL A 11 -2.81 0.66 2.63
N SER A 12 -2.53 0.78 3.93
CA SER A 12 -2.06 -0.32 4.76
C SER A 12 -2.96 -0.49 5.97
N ARG A 13 -2.90 -1.67 6.58
CA ARG A 13 -3.51 -1.95 7.87
C ARG A 13 -2.63 -2.90 8.65
N GLU A 14 -2.81 -2.93 9.96
CA GLU A 14 -2.19 -3.92 10.82
C GLU A 14 -2.97 -5.25 10.79
N GLY A 15 -2.23 -6.35 10.93
CA GLY A 15 -2.74 -7.71 10.96
C GLY A 15 -3.12 -8.28 9.60
N LYS A 16 -3.31 -9.61 9.56
CA LYS A 16 -3.69 -10.35 8.35
C LYS A 16 -5.19 -10.32 8.12
N VAL A 17 -5.59 -10.30 6.85
CA VAL A 17 -7.00 -10.37 6.41
C VAL A 17 -7.16 -11.36 5.28
N ALA A 18 -8.31 -12.03 5.22
CA ALA A 18 -8.60 -12.96 4.14
C ALA A 18 -8.79 -12.28 2.77
N SER A 19 -9.27 -11.03 2.75
CA SER A 19 -9.47 -10.24 1.52
C SER A 19 -9.31 -8.76 1.85
N ALA A 20 -8.23 -8.13 1.37
CA ALA A 20 -7.98 -6.70 1.58
C ALA A 20 -9.12 -5.85 1.02
N ARG A 21 -9.62 -6.20 -0.17
CA ARG A 21 -10.71 -5.48 -0.84
C ARG A 21 -12.00 -5.48 -0.03
N ASP A 22 -12.43 -6.65 0.43
CA ASP A 22 -13.70 -6.77 1.14
C ASP A 22 -13.61 -6.24 2.57
N ASP A 23 -12.45 -6.37 3.20
CA ASP A 23 -12.20 -5.75 4.49
C ASP A 23 -12.16 -4.22 4.39
N TYR A 24 -11.43 -3.64 3.42
CA TYR A 24 -11.42 -2.19 3.18
C TYR A 24 -12.82 -1.61 2.95
N ARG A 25 -13.68 -2.34 2.23
CA ARG A 25 -15.06 -1.93 1.99
C ARG A 25 -15.93 -1.97 3.25
N ARG A 26 -15.70 -2.94 4.14
CA ARG A 26 -16.48 -3.10 5.38
C ARG A 26 -15.97 -2.18 6.49
N ASN A 27 -14.64 -2.02 6.57
CA ASN A 27 -13.93 -1.38 7.67
C ASN A 27 -12.93 -0.32 7.15
N PRO A 28 -13.34 0.68 6.35
CA PRO A 28 -12.40 1.61 5.71
C PRO A 28 -11.55 2.39 6.70
N ASN A 29 -12.07 2.66 7.90
CA ASN A 29 -11.38 3.40 8.96
C ASN A 29 -10.23 2.62 9.62
N ALA A 30 -10.17 1.29 9.42
CA ALA A 30 -9.08 0.46 9.91
C ALA A 30 -7.84 0.52 8.99
N TRP A 31 -7.96 1.18 7.84
CA TRP A 31 -6.90 1.30 6.85
C TRP A 31 -6.34 2.71 6.84
N LYS A 32 -5.03 2.81 6.92
CA LYS A 32 -4.26 4.06 6.87
C LYS A 32 -3.80 4.29 5.43
N GLU A 33 -4.02 5.48 4.90
CA GLU A 33 -3.38 5.88 3.66
C GLU A 33 -1.89 6.08 3.90
N ILE A 34 -1.06 5.40 3.12
CA ILE A 34 0.39 5.44 3.24
C ILE A 34 1.06 5.90 1.95
N GLY A 35 0.32 6.23 0.89
CA GLY A 35 0.95 6.66 -0.35
C GLY A 35 0.01 6.80 -1.53
N LEU A 36 0.59 7.18 -2.67
CA LEU A 36 -0.10 7.38 -3.93
C LEU A 36 0.70 6.76 -5.07
N MET A 37 0.00 6.10 -5.98
CA MET A 37 0.53 5.73 -7.30
C MET A 37 -0.20 6.50 -8.41
N ASN A 38 0.49 6.78 -9.51
CA ASN A 38 -0.12 7.42 -10.69
C ASN A 38 -0.75 6.41 -11.65
N SER A 39 -1.38 6.92 -12.71
CA SER A 39 -2.08 6.13 -13.74
C SER A 39 -1.17 5.18 -14.54
N ARG A 40 0.15 5.34 -14.44
CA ARG A 40 1.15 4.46 -15.06
C ARG A 40 1.68 3.39 -14.09
N GLY A 41 1.09 3.28 -12.89
CA GLY A 41 1.54 2.35 -11.86
C GLY A 41 2.84 2.75 -11.17
N ARG A 42 3.29 4.00 -11.28
CA ARG A 42 4.48 4.46 -10.57
C ARG A 42 4.13 5.06 -9.22
N LEU A 43 4.91 4.73 -8.21
CA LEU A 43 4.86 5.31 -6.88
C LEU A 43 5.19 6.80 -6.97
N VAL A 44 4.30 7.63 -6.44
CA VAL A 44 4.44 9.09 -6.40
C VAL A 44 4.93 9.53 -5.05
N CYS A 45 4.33 9.02 -3.98
CA CYS A 45 4.74 9.27 -2.61
C CYS A 45 4.38 8.06 -1.74
N VAL A 46 5.16 7.85 -0.68
CA VAL A 46 4.88 6.85 0.34
C VAL A 46 5.38 7.35 1.70
N GLU A 47 4.50 7.26 2.68
CA GLU A 47 4.73 7.51 4.10
C GLU A 47 4.53 6.16 4.81
N ALA A 48 5.52 5.29 4.70
CA ALA A 48 5.55 4.02 5.38
C ALA A 48 6.64 4.05 6.46
N ASP A 49 6.27 3.67 7.67
CA ASP A 49 7.20 3.55 8.79
C ASP A 49 8.20 2.39 8.56
N ASN A 50 7.84 1.44 7.69
CA ASN A 50 8.68 0.32 7.30
C ASN A 50 9.30 0.54 5.90
N LEU A 51 10.62 0.76 5.86
CA LEU A 51 11.37 0.98 4.62
C LEU A 51 11.37 -0.23 3.68
N ALA A 52 11.26 -1.46 4.20
CA ALA A 52 11.20 -2.66 3.36
C ALA A 52 9.94 -2.67 2.48
N VAL A 53 8.81 -2.17 3.00
CA VAL A 53 7.57 -1.99 2.22
C VAL A 53 7.79 -1.04 1.05
N VAL A 54 8.55 0.04 1.27
CA VAL A 54 8.86 1.03 0.22
C VAL A 54 9.71 0.42 -0.88
N ASP A 55 10.73 -0.34 -0.52
CA ASP A 55 11.64 -0.97 -1.48
C ASP A 55 10.91 -2.04 -2.31
N GLU A 56 10.06 -2.85 -1.67
CA GLU A 56 9.24 -3.84 -2.36
C GLU A 56 8.26 -3.17 -3.35
N LEU A 57 7.52 -2.15 -2.90
CA LEU A 57 6.61 -1.37 -3.76
C LEU A 57 7.33 -0.79 -4.98
N LYS A 58 8.54 -0.24 -4.81
CA LYS A 58 9.35 0.27 -5.92
C LYS A 58 9.83 -0.83 -6.85
N SER A 59 10.25 -1.97 -6.31
CA SER A 59 10.75 -3.10 -7.10
C SER A 59 9.65 -3.74 -7.96
N CYS A 60 8.39 -3.62 -7.54
CA CYS A 60 7.22 -4.16 -8.22
C CYS A 60 6.55 -3.17 -9.18
N GLU A 61 7.12 -1.99 -9.41
CA GLU A 61 6.61 -1.09 -10.44
C GLU A 61 6.69 -1.73 -11.85
N PRO A 62 5.67 -1.54 -12.71
CA PRO A 62 4.46 -0.76 -12.48
C PRO A 62 3.42 -1.49 -11.62
N LEU A 63 2.93 -0.80 -10.60
CA LEU A 63 1.90 -1.26 -9.69
C LEU A 63 0.52 -1.26 -10.36
N MET A 64 -0.31 -2.24 -10.01
CA MET A 64 -1.69 -2.37 -10.50
C MET A 64 -2.70 -2.16 -9.37
N ALA A 65 -3.84 -1.55 -9.68
CA ALA A 65 -4.92 -1.38 -8.71
C ALA A 65 -5.42 -2.75 -8.23
N GLY A 66 -5.43 -2.95 -6.91
CA GLY A 66 -5.82 -4.21 -6.28
C GLY A 66 -4.67 -5.17 -5.99
N LEU A 67 -3.43 -4.82 -6.34
CA LEU A 67 -2.24 -5.53 -5.86
C LEU A 67 -2.17 -5.48 -4.32
N GLN A 68 -1.77 -6.58 -3.71
CA GLN A 68 -1.73 -6.77 -2.26
C GLN A 68 -0.37 -7.34 -1.88
N PHE A 69 0.20 -6.81 -0.81
CA PHE A 69 1.43 -7.29 -0.20
C PHE A 69 1.13 -7.69 1.25
N GLU A 70 1.65 -8.84 1.66
CA GLU A 70 1.72 -9.21 3.07
C GLU A 70 3.17 -9.07 3.49
N VAL A 71 3.44 -8.12 4.37
CA VAL A 71 4.79 -7.89 4.88
C VAL A 71 4.80 -8.29 6.35
N GLU A 72 5.69 -9.22 6.70
CA GLU A 72 5.95 -9.55 8.09
C GLU A 72 6.75 -8.40 8.70
N ASP A 73 6.32 -7.92 9.86
CA ASP A 73 7.01 -6.83 10.53
C ASP A 73 8.41 -7.31 10.94
N ALA A 74 9.44 -6.87 10.22
CA ALA A 74 10.81 -7.28 10.46
C ALA A 74 11.28 -6.91 11.88
N LEU A 75 10.64 -5.91 12.52
CA LEU A 75 10.88 -5.55 13.92
C LEU A 75 10.32 -6.57 14.91
N ALA A 76 9.29 -7.34 14.55
CA ALA A 76 8.73 -8.37 15.41
C ALA A 76 9.55 -9.67 15.42
N LEU A 77 10.41 -9.90 14.41
CA LEU A 77 11.26 -11.09 14.32
C LEU A 77 12.61 -10.94 15.06
N ALA A 78 12.91 -9.73 15.54
CA ALA A 78 14.16 -9.41 16.25
C ALA A 78 14.00 -9.24 17.77
N ALA A 79 12.82 -9.56 18.32
CA ALA A 79 12.50 -9.54 19.75
C ALA A 79 12.24 -10.97 20.27
#